data_AF-A0A1G9GHM7-F1
#
_entry.id   AF-A0A1G9GHM7-F1
#
_cell.length_a   1.000
_cell.length_b   1.000
_cell.length_c   1.000
_cell.angle_alpha   90.00
_cell.angle_beta   90.00
_cell.angle_gamma   90.00
#
_symmetry.space_group_name_H-M   'P 1'
#
loop_
_entity.id
_entity.type
_entity.pdbx_description
1 polymer ?
#
loop_
_entity_poly.entity_id
_entity_poly.type
_entity_poly.pdbx_seq_one_letter_code
_entity_poly.pdbx_strand_id
1 'polypeptide(L)'
;MPLPTEEELDRYYLLKQQGHSYREIRERMYAQGHEEDVVKAVIELIDEWELEDVEAQQQRRQTLLSIVIGGILLVAGVALAIGTYRRGYKQFVVAVGMLTIGIGMFLRGLNRRSKGPHAVRKDRRSAFIRNWGR
;
A
#
# COMPACT_ATOMS: atom_id res chain seq x y z
N MET A 1 -33.87 -2.19 6.95
CA MET A 1 -33.34 -3.55 7.21
C MET A 1 -31.95 -3.44 7.83
N PRO A 2 -31.47 -4.43 8.60
CA PRO A 2 -30.17 -4.33 9.24
C PRO A 2 -29.06 -4.45 8.20
N LEU A 3 -28.28 -3.38 8.05
CA LEU A 3 -27.03 -3.38 7.29
C LEU A 3 -26.00 -4.25 8.01
N PRO A 4 -25.04 -4.83 7.26
CA PRO A 4 -23.91 -5.47 7.88
C PRO A 4 -23.14 -4.46 8.72
N THR A 5 -22.87 -4.84 9.96
CA THR A 5 -22.05 -4.07 10.89
C THR A 5 -20.62 -3.95 10.38
N GLU A 6 -19.84 -3.03 10.98
CA GLU A 6 -18.41 -2.92 10.70
C GLU A 6 -17.72 -4.29 10.83
N GLU A 7 -17.99 -5.02 11.90
CA GLU A 7 -17.35 -6.32 12.17
C GLU A 7 -17.70 -7.38 11.11
N GLU A 8 -18.92 -7.36 10.59
CA GLU A 8 -19.36 -8.29 9.53
C GLU A 8 -18.67 -8.00 8.19
N LEU A 9 -18.52 -6.73 7.83
CA LEU A 9 -17.76 -6.30 6.66
C LEU A 9 -16.29 -6.78 6.73
N ASP A 10 -15.65 -6.65 7.89
CA ASP A 10 -14.29 -7.16 8.10
C ASP A 10 -14.26 -8.69 7.99
N ARG A 11 -15.27 -9.37 8.49
CA ARG A 11 -15.37 -10.83 8.42
C ARG A 11 -15.48 -11.32 6.97
N TYR A 12 -16.33 -10.69 6.15
CA TYR A 12 -16.46 -11.06 4.73
C TYR A 12 -15.20 -10.75 3.94
N TYR A 13 -14.54 -9.63 4.25
CA TYR A 13 -13.28 -9.27 3.64
C TYR A 13 -12.15 -10.26 4.01
N LEU A 14 -12.07 -10.68 5.29
CA LEU A 14 -11.13 -11.70 5.74
C LEU A 14 -11.36 -13.05 5.05
N LEU A 15 -12.62 -13.45 4.88
CA LEU A 15 -12.96 -14.67 4.14
C LEU A 15 -12.44 -14.60 2.70
N LYS A 16 -12.58 -13.45 2.05
CA LYS A 16 -12.03 -13.24 0.71
C LYS A 16 -10.50 -13.38 0.70
N GLN A 17 -9.79 -12.77 1.66
CA GLN A 17 -8.33 -12.93 1.79
C GLN A 17 -7.88 -14.36 2.09
N GLN A 18 -8.73 -15.17 2.73
CA GLN A 18 -8.48 -16.59 2.98
C GLN A 18 -8.71 -17.48 1.75
N GLY A 19 -9.13 -16.91 0.61
CA GLY A 19 -9.31 -17.62 -0.66
C GLY A 19 -10.75 -18.08 -0.92
N HIS A 20 -11.73 -17.67 -0.12
CA HIS A 20 -13.13 -17.96 -0.38
C HIS A 20 -13.63 -17.24 -1.65
N SER A 21 -14.46 -17.92 -2.42
CA SER A 21 -15.05 -17.33 -3.62
C SER A 21 -16.11 -16.28 -3.29
N TYR A 22 -16.33 -15.32 -4.18
CA TYR A 22 -17.44 -14.35 -4.05
C TYR A 22 -18.79 -15.05 -3.95
N ARG A 23 -18.94 -16.22 -4.58
CA ARG A 23 -20.14 -17.04 -4.50
C ARG A 23 -20.39 -17.54 -3.08
N GLU A 24 -19.38 -18.05 -2.40
CA GLU A 24 -19.51 -18.49 -1.00
C GLU A 24 -19.85 -17.34 -0.05
N ILE A 25 -19.29 -16.15 -0.31
CA ILE A 25 -19.60 -14.94 0.48
C ILE A 25 -21.06 -14.53 0.27
N ARG A 26 -21.56 -14.54 -0.99
CA ARG A 26 -22.98 -14.30 -1.30
C ARG A 26 -23.88 -15.27 -0.56
N GLU A 27 -23.61 -16.57 -0.69
CA GLU A 27 -24.42 -17.62 -0.07
C GLU A 27 -24.49 -17.45 1.45
N ARG A 28 -23.40 -17.06 2.11
CA ARG A 28 -23.39 -16.77 3.56
C ARG A 28 -24.20 -15.52 3.91
N MET A 29 -24.07 -14.45 3.14
CA MET A 29 -24.84 -13.22 3.39
C MET A 29 -26.35 -13.44 3.17
N TYR A 30 -26.74 -14.20 2.15
CA TYR A 30 -28.13 -14.59 1.93
C TYR A 30 -28.65 -15.48 3.07
N ALA A 31 -27.85 -16.42 3.56
CA ALA A 31 -28.21 -17.24 4.72
C ALA A 31 -28.39 -16.43 6.02
N GLN A 32 -27.75 -15.26 6.11
CA GLN A 32 -27.92 -14.30 7.21
C GLN A 32 -29.09 -13.33 6.99
N GLY A 33 -29.81 -13.47 5.87
CA GLY A 33 -31.01 -12.68 5.58
C GLY A 33 -30.74 -11.31 4.95
N HIS A 34 -29.55 -11.08 4.40
CA HIS A 34 -29.27 -9.85 3.66
C HIS A 34 -29.93 -9.88 2.28
N GLU A 35 -30.46 -8.73 1.85
CA GLU A 35 -31.04 -8.55 0.52
C GLU A 35 -29.97 -8.50 -0.57
N GLU A 36 -30.37 -8.85 -1.80
CA GLU A 36 -29.49 -8.90 -2.98
C GLU A 36 -28.76 -7.58 -3.24
N ASP A 37 -29.43 -6.44 -3.05
CA ASP A 37 -28.83 -5.11 -3.24
C ASP A 37 -27.68 -4.84 -2.25
N VAL A 38 -27.86 -5.25 -0.99
CA VAL A 38 -26.83 -5.12 0.06
C VAL A 38 -25.67 -6.06 -0.23
N VAL A 39 -25.96 -7.30 -0.62
CA VAL A 39 -24.95 -8.31 -0.98
C VAL A 39 -24.11 -7.82 -2.15
N LYS A 40 -24.74 -7.27 -3.19
CA LYS A 40 -24.05 -6.72 -4.35
C LYS A 40 -23.15 -5.55 -3.97
N ALA A 41 -23.65 -4.61 -3.17
CA ALA A 41 -22.89 -3.44 -2.72
C ALA A 41 -21.66 -3.83 -1.88
N VAL A 42 -21.79 -4.81 -0.98
CA VAL A 42 -20.66 -5.31 -0.17
C VAL A 42 -19.60 -5.99 -1.04
N ILE A 43 -20.02 -6.75 -2.05
CA ILE A 43 -19.06 -7.43 -2.94
C ILE A 43 -18.30 -6.45 -3.80
N GLU A 44 -18.97 -5.44 -4.35
CA GLU A 44 -18.33 -4.37 -5.10
C GLU A 44 -17.31 -3.61 -4.23
N LEU A 45 -17.65 -3.37 -2.96
CA LEU A 45 -16.74 -2.77 -1.99
C LEU A 45 -15.51 -3.65 -1.67
N ILE A 46 -15.72 -4.96 -1.54
CA ILE A 46 -14.62 -5.94 -1.32
C ILE A 46 -13.70 -5.99 -2.55
N ASP A 47 -14.26 -5.98 -3.76
CA ASP A 47 -13.51 -6.01 -5.01
C ASP A 47 -12.65 -4.76 -5.19
N GLU A 48 -13.22 -3.58 -4.89
CA GLU A 48 -12.47 -2.32 -4.89
C GLU A 48 -11.31 -2.35 -3.88
N TRP A 49 -11.53 -2.89 -2.68
CA TRP A 49 -10.48 -3.04 -1.69
C TRP A 49 -9.39 -4.04 -2.07
N GLU A 50 -9.73 -5.09 -2.81
CA GLU A 50 -8.76 -6.07 -3.31
C GLU A 50 -7.84 -5.44 -4.35
N LEU A 51 -8.40 -4.68 -5.29
CA LEU A 51 -7.64 -3.92 -6.28
C LEU A 51 -6.70 -2.90 -5.62
N GLU A 52 -7.19 -2.13 -4.63
CA GLU A 52 -6.36 -1.17 -3.90
C GLU A 52 -5.22 -1.85 -3.12
N ASP A 53 -5.45 -3.02 -2.52
CA ASP A 53 -4.41 -3.75 -1.78
C ASP A 53 -3.34 -4.33 -2.73
N VAL A 54 -3.72 -4.82 -3.91
CA VAL A 54 -2.76 -5.30 -4.93
C VAL A 54 -1.90 -4.14 -5.44
N GLU A 55 -2.51 -3.00 -5.76
CA GLU A 55 -1.79 -1.79 -6.17
C GLU A 55 -0.87 -1.29 -5.06
N ALA A 56 -1.36 -1.24 -3.81
CA ALA A 56 -0.57 -0.86 -2.64
C ALA A 56 0.62 -1.79 -2.42
N GLN A 57 0.45 -3.10 -2.60
CA GLN A 57 1.51 -4.08 -2.42
C GLN A 57 2.58 -3.97 -3.51
N GLN A 58 2.17 -3.75 -4.76
CA GLN A 58 3.07 -3.50 -5.89
C GLN A 58 3.85 -2.19 -5.69
N GLN A 59 3.18 -1.12 -5.26
CA GLN A 59 3.79 0.18 -5.00
C GLN A 59 4.74 0.14 -3.79
N ARG A 60 4.40 -0.62 -2.73
CA ARG A 60 5.30 -0.88 -1.59
C ARG A 60 6.56 -1.62 -2.03
N ARG A 61 6.45 -2.66 -2.87
CA ARG A 61 7.62 -3.39 -3.40
C ARG A 61 8.53 -2.48 -4.22
N GLN A 62 7.98 -1.67 -5.12
CA GLN A 62 8.77 -0.70 -5.90
C GLN A 62 9.44 0.35 -5.01
N THR A 63 8.72 0.85 -3.99
CA THR A 63 9.27 1.84 -3.05
C THR A 63 10.39 1.22 -2.20
N LEU A 64 10.22 0.01 -1.69
CA LEU A 64 11.26 -0.71 -0.96
C LEU A 64 12.52 -0.96 -1.82
N LEU A 65 12.34 -1.39 -3.07
CA LEU A 65 13.45 -1.56 -4.01
C LEU A 65 14.20 -0.23 -4.24
N SER A 66 13.48 0.87 -4.43
CA SER A 66 14.11 2.18 -4.61
C SER A 66 14.91 2.65 -3.38
N ILE A 67 14.43 2.34 -2.17
CA ILE A 67 15.13 2.65 -0.91
C ILE A 67 16.41 1.82 -0.80
N VAL A 68 16.34 0.51 -1.09
CA VAL A 68 17.51 -0.39 -1.03
C VAL A 68 18.58 0.01 -2.05
N ILE A 69 18.18 0.26 -3.30
CA ILE A 69 19.10 0.71 -4.36
C ILE A 69 19.74 2.06 -3.99
N GLY A 70 18.93 3.01 -3.50
CA GLY A 70 19.44 4.31 -3.04
C GLY A 70 20.42 4.18 -1.87
N GLY A 71 20.16 3.27 -0.93
CA GLY A 71 21.07 2.96 0.18
C GLY A 71 22.41 2.38 -0.29
N ILE A 72 22.39 1.43 -1.23
CA ILE A 72 23.62 0.84 -1.81
C ILE A 72 24.45 1.91 -2.52
N LEU A 73 23.80 2.76 -3.33
CA LEU A 73 24.46 3.88 -4.02
C LEU A 73 25.12 4.86 -3.05
N LEU A 74 24.46 5.15 -1.93
CA LEU A 74 24.98 6.06 -0.90
C LEU A 74 26.22 5.46 -0.22
N VAL A 75 26.18 4.18 0.15
CA VAL A 75 27.33 3.47 0.73
C VAL A 75 28.50 3.39 -0.26
N ALA A 76 28.23 3.06 -1.53
CA ALA A 76 29.25 3.01 -2.57
C ALA A 76 29.87 4.39 -2.84
N GLY A 77 29.04 5.44 -2.86
CA GLY A 77 29.49 6.83 -3.00
C GLY A 77 30.40 7.28 -1.86
N VAL A 78 30.05 6.93 -0.61
CA VAL A 78 30.91 7.21 0.57
C VAL A 78 32.23 6.46 0.49
N ALA A 79 32.21 5.17 0.12
CA ALA A 79 33.43 4.37 -0.03
C ALA A 79 34.36 4.94 -1.11
N LEU A 80 33.81 5.35 -2.26
CA LEU A 80 34.55 6.01 -3.34
C LEU A 80 35.08 7.37 -2.90
N ALA A 81 34.30 8.17 -2.16
CA ALA A 81 34.73 9.46 -1.63
C ALA A 81 35.93 9.31 -0.67
N ILE A 82 35.88 8.33 0.25
CA ILE A 82 36.98 8.04 1.18
C ILE A 82 38.22 7.56 0.42
N GLY A 83 38.04 6.66 -0.55
CA GLY A 83 39.13 6.12 -1.36
C GLY A 83 39.80 7.17 -2.25
N THR A 84 39.02 8.09 -2.82
CA THR A 84 39.54 9.20 -3.64
C THR A 84 40.19 10.29 -2.79
N TYR A 85 39.68 10.59 -1.59
CA TYR A 85 40.30 11.53 -0.65
C TYR A 85 41.71 11.10 -0.23
N ARG A 86 41.94 9.79 -0.02
CA ARG A 86 43.29 9.25 0.28
C ARG A 86 44.26 9.29 -0.90
N ARG A 87 43.78 9.36 -2.15
CA ARG A 87 44.62 9.35 -3.35
C ARG A 87 44.81 10.73 -4.01
N GLY A 88 44.15 11.78 -3.54
CA GLY A 88 44.37 13.17 -4.00
C GLY A 88 43.84 13.49 -5.41
N TYR A 89 42.86 12.74 -5.93
CA TYR A 89 42.37 12.90 -7.31
C TYR A 89 41.21 13.90 -7.45
N LYS A 90 41.16 14.58 -8.61
CA LYS A 90 40.11 15.53 -9.06
C LYS A 90 38.70 14.92 -9.25
N GLN A 91 38.51 13.64 -8.93
CA GLN A 91 37.24 12.91 -9.11
C GLN A 91 36.18 13.21 -8.02
N PHE A 92 36.45 14.17 -7.14
CA PHE A 92 35.55 14.60 -6.06
C PHE A 92 34.15 14.98 -6.55
N VAL A 93 34.05 15.60 -7.73
CA VAL A 93 32.77 16.02 -8.34
C VAL A 93 31.87 14.81 -8.65
N VAL A 94 32.45 13.68 -9.08
CA VAL A 94 31.70 12.45 -9.40
C VAL A 94 31.13 11.82 -8.13
N ALA A 95 31.91 11.80 -7.05
CA ALA A 95 31.48 11.29 -5.75
C ALA A 95 30.35 12.14 -5.14
N VAL A 96 30.46 13.47 -5.23
CA VAL A 96 29.42 14.40 -4.78
C VAL A 96 28.13 14.26 -5.61
N GLY A 97 28.25 14.07 -6.92
CA GLY A 97 27.10 13.82 -7.81
C GLY A 97 26.36 12.51 -7.50
N MET A 98 27.09 11.44 -7.21
CA MET A 98 26.47 10.17 -6.78
C MET A 98 25.78 10.29 -5.42
N LEU A 99 26.38 11.04 -4.48
CA LEU A 99 25.79 11.28 -3.16
C LEU A 99 24.48 12.07 -3.23
N THR A 100 24.41 13.13 -4.04
CA THR A 100 23.17 13.92 -4.17
C THR A 100 22.03 13.14 -4.82
N ILE A 101 22.33 12.31 -5.83
CA ILE A 101 21.33 11.42 -6.44
C ILE A 101 20.83 10.38 -5.42
N GLY A 102 21.74 9.77 -4.66
CA GLY A 102 21.40 8.78 -3.61
C GLY A 102 20.52 9.38 -2.51
N ILE A 103 20.90 10.56 -1.99
CA ILE A 103 20.14 11.28 -0.96
C ILE A 103 18.75 11.69 -1.50
N GLY A 104 18.69 12.19 -2.73
CA GLY A 104 17.43 12.59 -3.37
C GLY A 104 16.45 11.42 -3.52
N MET A 105 16.93 10.26 -3.97
CA MET A 105 16.11 9.04 -4.05
C MET A 105 15.67 8.55 -2.67
N PHE A 106 16.55 8.60 -1.68
CA PHE A 106 16.26 8.18 -0.31
C PHE A 106 15.18 9.05 0.35
N LEU A 107 15.32 10.38 0.27
CA LEU A 107 14.33 11.33 0.81
C LEU A 107 12.98 11.22 0.08
N ARG A 108 12.99 11.04 -1.24
CA ARG A 108 11.75 10.81 -2.02
C ARG A 108 11.06 9.50 -1.62
N GLY A 109 11.83 8.45 -1.32
CA GLY A 109 11.31 7.18 -0.81
C GLY A 109 10.67 7.31 0.57
N LEU A 110 11.30 8.08 1.48
CA LEU A 110 10.77 8.35 2.82
C LEU A 110 9.48 9.16 2.77
N ASN A 111 9.41 10.22 1.95
CA ASN A 111 8.25 11.11 1.91
C ASN A 111 7.00 10.43 1.30
N ARG A 112 7.16 9.38 0.49
CA ARG A 112 6.05 8.59 -0.06
C ARG A 112 5.41 7.64 0.96
N ARG A 113 6.06 7.36 2.09
CA ARG A 113 5.58 6.40 3.10
C ARG A 113 4.48 6.95 4.00
N SER A 114 4.26 8.27 4.01
CA SER A 114 3.33 8.95 4.94
C SER A 114 1.87 8.93 4.52
N LYS A 115 1.55 8.74 3.23
CA LYS A 115 0.16 8.64 2.75
C LYS A 115 -0.16 7.17 2.46
N GLY A 116 -0.29 6.38 3.53
CA GLY A 116 -0.58 4.96 3.41
C GLY A 116 -2.02 4.67 2.95
N PRO A 117 -2.24 3.64 2.12
CA PRO A 117 -3.57 3.23 1.66
C PRO A 117 -4.55 2.88 2.79
N HIS A 118 -4.06 2.57 4.00
CA HIS A 118 -4.89 2.29 5.16
C HIS A 118 -5.73 3.49 5.65
N ALA A 119 -5.29 4.73 5.41
CA ALA A 119 -6.07 5.91 5.80
C ALA A 119 -7.31 6.07 4.89
N VAL A 120 -7.14 5.81 3.58
CA VAL A 120 -8.22 5.90 2.57
C VAL A 120 -9.27 4.83 2.79
N ARG A 121 -8.85 3.61 3.15
CA ARG A 121 -9.75 2.48 3.40
C ARG A 121 -10.70 2.70 4.58
N LYS A 122 -10.18 3.27 5.68
CA LYS A 122 -10.99 3.59 6.87
C LYS A 122 -12.04 4.66 6.55
N ASP A 123 -11.67 5.67 5.76
CA ASP A 123 -12.59 6.73 5.35
C ASP A 123 -13.70 6.21 4.45
N ARG A 124 -13.40 5.42 3.42
CA ARG A 124 -14.42 4.86 2.51
C ARG A 124 -15.39 3.91 3.23
N ARG A 125 -14.90 3.08 4.14
CA ARG A 125 -15.74 2.20 4.97
C ARG A 125 -16.72 3.01 5.82
N SER A 126 -16.22 4.06 6.49
CA SER A 126 -17.07 4.97 7.27
C SER A 126 -18.09 5.74 6.41
N ALA A 127 -17.76 5.99 5.14
CA ALA A 127 -18.65 6.65 4.20
C ALA A 127 -19.75 5.71 3.69
N PHE A 128 -19.42 4.44 3.40
CA PHE A 128 -20.37 3.42 3.01
C PHE A 128 -21.47 3.24 4.06
N ILE A 129 -21.06 3.06 5.34
CA ILE A 129 -21.99 2.87 6.45
C ILE A 129 -22.85 4.12 6.68
N ARG A 130 -22.28 5.33 6.53
CA ARG A 130 -23.03 6.60 6.64
C ARG A 130 -24.05 6.82 5.52
N ASN A 131 -23.71 6.45 4.29
CA ASN A 131 -24.57 6.68 3.13
C ASN A 131 -25.73 5.68 3.06
N TRP A 132 -25.51 4.45 3.52
CA TRP A 132 -26.53 3.40 3.50
C TRP A 132 -27.32 3.31 4.81
N GLY A 133 -26.80 3.83 5.92
CA GLY A 133 -27.46 3.84 7.23
C GLY A 133 -28.50 4.95 7.45
N ARG A 134 -28.91 5.68 6.42
CA ARG A 134 -29.98 6.69 6.45
C ARG A 134 -31.28 6.18 5.86
#